data_AF-A0A1I7SGJ8-F1
#
_entry.id   AF-A0A1I7SGJ8-F1
#
_cell.length_a   1.000
_cell.length_b   1.000
_cell.length_c   1.000
_cell.angle_alpha   90.00
_cell.angle_beta   90.00
_cell.angle_gamma   90.00
#
_symmetry.space_group_name_H-M   'P 1'
#
loop_
_entity.id
_entity.type
_entity.pdbx_description
1 polymer ?
#
loop_
_entity_poly.entity_id
_entity_poly.type
_entity_poly.pdbx_seq_one_letter_code
_entity_poly.pdbx_strand_id
1 'polypeptide(L)'
;MSRELWRMVSYQTEIPSNNKTLIREVYSSPSTLLVFNSLPRTISRIVCILLENDELTVQNSKNEDVAQQIHPNIEIDGNGKLAVNKIELCFKTAPIPPLGTITYKLIKKDNKKSKASVAVSNEEDKL
;
A
#
# COMPACT_ATOMS: atom_id res chain seq x y z
N MET A 1 -1.23 -21.18 -19.13
CA MET A 1 -1.24 -21.48 -17.69
C MET A 1 -0.44 -20.38 -16.98
N SER A 2 -1.11 -19.45 -16.29
CA SER A 2 -0.44 -18.36 -15.56
C SER A 2 0.07 -18.90 -14.22
N ARG A 3 1.34 -18.69 -13.90
CA ARG A 3 1.91 -19.04 -12.59
C ARG A 3 1.64 -17.87 -11.64
N GLU A 4 0.75 -18.05 -10.69
CA GLU A 4 0.55 -17.08 -9.60
C GLU A 4 1.82 -17.02 -8.75
N LEU A 5 2.47 -15.85 -8.74
CA LEU A 5 3.62 -15.56 -7.89
C LEU A 5 3.12 -15.07 -6.53
N TRP A 6 3.30 -15.89 -5.51
CA TRP A 6 3.01 -15.56 -4.12
C TRP A 6 4.24 -14.87 -3.51
N ARG A 7 4.07 -13.66 -2.95
CA ARG A 7 5.10 -13.00 -2.13
C ARG A 7 4.57 -12.83 -0.71
N MET A 8 5.34 -13.32 0.25
CA MET A 8 5.01 -13.25 1.67
C MET A 8 5.67 -12.02 2.28
N VAL A 9 4.86 -11.09 2.81
CA VAL A 9 5.38 -9.93 3.53
C VAL A 9 5.31 -10.23 5.03
N SER A 10 6.45 -10.53 5.64
CA SER A 10 6.59 -10.68 7.08
C SER A 10 6.95 -9.33 7.72
N TYR A 11 6.15 -8.89 8.70
CA TYR A 11 6.49 -7.75 9.55
C TYR A 11 6.86 -8.25 10.95
N GLN A 12 8.07 -7.94 11.38
CA GLN A 12 8.53 -8.11 12.76
C GLN A 12 8.59 -6.72 13.40
N THR A 13 7.73 -6.45 14.39
CA THR A 13 7.76 -5.18 15.12
C THR A 13 8.31 -5.39 16.52
N GLU A 14 9.60 -5.10 16.69
CA GLU A 14 10.14 -4.65 17.98
C GLU A 14 10.83 -3.30 17.75
N ILE A 15 10.54 -2.33 18.61
CA ILE A 15 11.38 -1.14 18.81
C ILE A 15 11.70 -1.20 20.29
N PRO A 16 12.97 -1.38 20.65
CA PRO A 16 13.87 -0.24 20.68
C PRO A 16 15.22 -0.45 19.98
N SER A 17 15.75 0.64 19.43
CA SER A 17 17.13 0.83 18.95
C SER A 17 17.56 0.16 17.63
N ASN A 18 17.99 1.01 16.68
CA ASN A 18 18.94 0.76 15.58
C ASN A 18 19.03 -0.66 14.99
N ASN A 19 18.00 -1.06 14.23
CA ASN A 19 18.09 -1.87 12.99
C ASN A 19 16.71 -2.48 12.74
N LYS A 20 15.74 -1.66 12.33
CA LYS A 20 14.54 -2.19 11.69
C LYS A 20 14.92 -2.62 10.28
N THR A 21 15.14 -3.91 10.09
CA THR A 21 15.09 -4.52 8.76
C THR A 21 13.64 -4.42 8.27
N LEU A 22 13.27 -3.25 7.77
CA LEU A 22 12.06 -3.07 6.97
C LEU A 22 12.33 -3.83 5.68
N ILE A 23 11.72 -5.02 5.56
CA ILE A 23 11.72 -5.75 4.30
C ILE A 23 10.91 -4.91 3.30
N ARG A 24 11.63 -4.15 2.48
CA ARG A 24 11.09 -3.28 1.44
C ARG A 24 11.16 -4.05 0.12
N GLU A 25 10.11 -4.80 -0.17
CA GLU A 25 9.98 -5.40 -1.50
C GLU A 25 9.41 -4.37 -2.50
N VAL A 26 10.02 -4.34 -3.68
CA VAL A 26 9.55 -3.52 -4.81
C VAL A 26 8.61 -4.36 -5.68
N TYR A 27 7.45 -3.81 -5.98
CA TYR A 27 6.41 -4.45 -6.79
C TYR A 27 6.22 -3.70 -8.11
N SER A 28 6.23 -4.46 -9.21
CA SER A 28 6.12 -3.95 -10.59
C SER A 28 5.00 -4.62 -11.41
N SER A 29 4.37 -5.66 -10.86
CA SER A 29 3.30 -6.40 -11.52
C SER A 29 2.16 -6.69 -10.55
N PRO A 30 0.95 -6.98 -11.09
CA PRO A 30 -0.12 -7.54 -10.28
C PRO A 30 0.37 -8.73 -9.47
N SER A 31 0.01 -8.74 -8.20
CA SER A 31 0.51 -9.72 -7.24
C SER A 31 -0.45 -9.86 -6.07
N THR A 32 -0.33 -10.95 -5.35
CA THR A 32 -1.12 -11.19 -4.15
C THR A 32 -0.25 -10.91 -2.93
N LEU A 33 -0.74 -10.04 -2.05
CA LEU A 33 -0.13 -9.76 -0.76
C LEU A 33 -0.83 -10.58 0.32
N LEU A 34 -0.06 -11.34 1.07
CA LEU A 34 -0.52 -12.01 2.28
C LEU A 34 0.04 -11.28 3.50
N VAL A 35 -0.84 -10.84 4.39
CA VAL A 35 -0.45 -10.22 5.67
C VAL A 35 -0.77 -11.19 6.79
N PHE A 36 0.27 -11.63 7.50
CA PHE A 36 0.16 -12.53 8.64
C PHE A 36 0.25 -11.76 9.96
N ASN A 37 -0.66 -12.03 10.89
CA ASN A 37 -0.61 -11.53 12.25
C ASN A 37 0.00 -12.58 13.18
N SER A 38 1.25 -12.40 13.58
CA SER A 38 1.94 -13.27 14.52
C SER A 38 1.54 -13.07 15.99
N LEU A 39 0.69 -12.09 16.30
CA LEU A 39 0.30 -11.77 17.67
C LEU A 39 -0.94 -12.57 18.12
N PRO A 40 -1.06 -12.88 19.42
CA PRO A 40 -2.22 -13.58 19.97
C PRO A 40 -3.45 -12.67 20.18
N ARG A 41 -3.55 -11.55 19.45
CA ARG A 41 -4.66 -10.60 19.51
C ARG A 41 -4.98 -10.07 18.12
N THR A 42 -6.22 -9.65 17.91
CA THR A 42 -6.62 -8.99 16.66
C THR A 42 -5.88 -7.67 16.48
N ILE A 43 -5.40 -7.39 15.27
CA ILE A 43 -4.73 -6.13 14.94
C ILE A 43 -5.26 -5.51 13.65
N SER A 44 -5.20 -4.18 13.56
CA SER A 44 -5.23 -3.45 12.29
C SER A 44 -3.93 -2.65 12.18
N ARG A 45 -3.28 -2.69 11.02
CA ARG A 45 -2.02 -2.00 10.78
C ARG A 45 -2.07 -1.21 9.48
N ILE A 46 -1.21 -0.21 9.38
CA ILE A 46 -0.91 0.41 8.09
C ILE A 46 0.21 -0.42 7.46
N VAL A 47 -0.01 -0.87 6.23
CA VAL A 47 0.94 -1.59 5.41
C VAL A 47 1.36 -0.63 4.29
N CYS A 48 2.67 -0.43 4.16
CA CYS A 48 3.26 0.39 3.11
C CYS A 48 4.17 -0.48 2.24
N ILE A 49 4.05 -0.35 0.93
CA ILE A 49 4.81 -1.09 -0.07
C ILE A 49 5.45 -0.14 -1.06
N LEU A 50 6.63 -0.49 -1.56
CA LEU A 50 7.31 0.30 -2.59
C LEU A 50 6.93 -0.21 -3.97
N LEU A 51 6.58 0.72 -4.85
CA LEU A 51 6.21 0.49 -6.23
C LEU A 51 7.21 1.17 -7.15
N GLU A 52 7.37 0.63 -8.35
CA GLU A 52 8.13 1.28 -9.42
C GLU A 52 7.37 2.50 -10.00
N ASN A 53 6.04 2.45 -10.00
CA ASN A 53 5.18 3.51 -10.51
C ASN A 53 3.83 3.55 -9.74
N ASP A 54 2.97 4.52 -10.06
CA ASP A 54 1.67 4.70 -9.41
C ASP A 54 0.54 3.96 -10.13
N GLU A 55 0.85 3.00 -11.01
CA GLU A 55 -0.15 2.30 -11.82
C GLU A 55 -0.87 1.21 -11.04
N LEU A 56 -0.45 0.88 -9.81
CA LEU A 56 -1.04 -0.19 -9.02
C LEU A 56 -2.03 0.35 -7.97
N THR A 57 -3.06 -0.45 -7.69
CA THR A 57 -4.05 -0.23 -6.64
C THR A 57 -4.27 -1.52 -5.86
N VAL A 58 -4.77 -1.39 -4.63
CA VAL A 58 -4.99 -2.51 -3.71
C VAL A 58 -6.47 -2.86 -3.63
N GLN A 59 -6.77 -4.13 -3.84
CA GLN A 59 -8.09 -4.70 -3.63
C GLN A 59 -8.10 -5.72 -2.49
N ASN A 60 -9.21 -5.81 -1.77
CA ASN A 60 -9.43 -6.82 -0.75
C ASN A 60 -9.83 -8.18 -1.38
N SER A 61 -10.07 -9.20 -0.55
CA SER A 61 -10.47 -10.54 -1.00
C SER A 61 -11.82 -10.58 -1.73
N LYS A 62 -12.63 -9.52 -1.62
CA LYS A 62 -13.92 -9.36 -2.34
C LYS A 62 -13.76 -8.60 -3.66
N ASN A 63 -12.53 -8.28 -4.07
CA ASN A 63 -12.20 -7.43 -5.23
C ASN A 63 -12.74 -6.00 -5.11
N GLU A 64 -12.91 -5.50 -3.88
CA GLU A 64 -13.27 -4.10 -3.63
C GLU A 64 -12.00 -3.29 -3.43
N ASP A 65 -11.96 -2.07 -4.00
CA ASP A 65 -10.84 -1.16 -3.82
C ASP A 65 -10.70 -0.73 -2.37
N VAL A 66 -9.46 -0.77 -1.86
CA VAL A 66 -9.12 -0.34 -0.50
C VAL A 66 -8.68 1.10 -0.52
N ALA A 67 -9.16 1.90 0.44
CA ALA A 67 -8.66 3.25 0.62
C ALA A 67 -7.14 3.24 0.87
N GLN A 68 -6.40 3.95 0.02
CA GLN A 68 -4.95 3.96 -0.01
C GLN A 68 -4.41 5.39 -0.14
N GLN A 69 -3.18 5.58 0.33
CA GLN A 69 -2.41 6.80 0.16
C GLN A 69 -1.17 6.49 -0.65
N ILE A 70 -0.78 7.42 -1.52
CA ILE A 70 0.39 7.30 -2.39
C ILE A 70 1.32 8.46 -2.06
N HIS A 71 2.57 8.15 -1.72
CA HIS A 71 3.61 9.12 -1.39
C HIS A 71 4.83 8.91 -2.27
N PRO A 72 5.53 9.98 -2.70
CA PRO A 72 6.85 9.82 -3.30
C PRO A 72 7.81 9.27 -2.24
N ASN A 73 8.54 8.19 -2.55
CA ASN A 73 9.62 7.74 -1.71
C ASN A 73 10.90 8.44 -2.15
N ILE A 74 11.38 9.34 -1.29
CA ILE A 74 12.57 10.14 -1.53
C ILE A 74 13.73 9.47 -0.81
N GLU A 75 14.68 8.93 -1.57
CA GLU A 75 15.91 8.37 -1.04
C GLU A 75 17.05 9.36 -1.29
N ILE A 76 18.00 9.45 -0.34
CA ILE A 76 19.23 10.22 -0.54
C ILE A 76 20.25 9.23 -1.11
N ASP A 77 20.76 9.51 -2.30
CA ASP A 77 21.78 8.68 -2.92
C ASP A 77 23.13 8.78 -2.19
N GLY A 78 24.08 7.91 -2.51
CA GLY A 78 25.43 7.92 -1.91
C GLY A 78 26.23 9.21 -2.17
N ASN A 79 25.74 10.10 -3.03
CA ASN A 79 26.32 11.39 -3.35
C ASN A 79 25.58 12.56 -2.68
N GLY A 80 24.61 12.28 -1.80
CA GLY A 80 23.83 13.29 -1.08
C GLY A 80 22.73 13.96 -1.92
N LYS A 81 22.40 13.43 -3.10
CA LYS A 81 21.35 13.96 -3.97
C LYS A 81 20.03 13.23 -3.72
N LEU A 82 18.92 13.94 -3.88
CA LEU A 82 17.59 13.36 -3.82
C LEU A 82 17.36 12.48 -5.06
N ALA A 83 17.18 11.19 -4.85
CA ALA A 83 16.78 10.23 -5.86
C ALA A 83 15.31 9.85 -5.61
N VAL A 84 14.40 10.39 -6.42
CA VAL A 84 12.98 9.99 -6.42
C VAL A 84 12.82 8.90 -7.45
N ASN A 85 13.00 7.66 -7.02
CA ASN A 85 12.97 6.51 -7.94
C ASN A 85 11.78 5.57 -7.70
N LYS A 86 11.03 5.77 -6.60
CA LYS A 86 9.98 4.83 -6.16
C LYS A 86 8.81 5.57 -5.55
N ILE A 87 7.69 4.87 -5.51
CA ILE A 87 6.44 5.37 -4.94
C ILE A 87 6.06 4.46 -3.78
N GLU A 88 5.70 5.03 -2.64
CA GLU A 88 5.19 4.29 -1.49
C GLU A 88 3.66 4.30 -1.50
N LEU A 89 3.06 3.12 -1.58
CA LEU A 89 1.61 2.93 -1.45
C LEU A 89 1.33 2.40 -0.04
N CYS A 90 0.55 3.14 0.74
CA CYS A 90 0.14 2.77 2.09
C CYS A 90 -1.37 2.54 2.16
N PHE A 91 -1.79 1.48 2.85
CA PHE A 91 -3.20 1.21 3.12
C PHE A 91 -3.40 0.60 4.51
N LYS A 92 -4.59 0.79 5.08
CA LYS A 92 -4.94 0.21 6.38
C LYS A 92 -5.53 -1.18 6.19
N THR A 93 -5.02 -2.18 6.90
CA THR A 93 -5.58 -3.52 6.85
C THR A 93 -6.94 -3.58 7.56
N ALA A 94 -7.80 -4.49 7.12
CA ALA A 94 -8.94 -4.91 7.93
C ALA A 94 -8.41 -5.62 9.20
N PRO A 95 -9.25 -5.78 10.24
CA PRO A 95 -8.86 -6.50 11.45
C PRO A 95 -8.38 -7.92 11.13
N ILE A 96 -7.11 -8.21 11.43
CA ILE A 96 -6.49 -9.52 11.22
C ILE A 96 -6.60 -10.31 12.51
N PRO A 97 -7.21 -11.51 12.51
CA PRO A 97 -7.40 -12.29 13.73
C PRO A 97 -6.06 -12.77 14.32
N PRO A 98 -6.04 -13.19 15.60
CA PRO A 98 -4.85 -13.76 16.25
C PRO A 98 -4.29 -14.94 15.43
N LEU A 99 -2.97 -14.96 15.21
CA LEU A 99 -2.30 -16.01 14.42
C LEU A 99 -2.94 -16.24 13.04
N GLY A 100 -3.61 -15.23 12.50
CA GLY A 100 -4.38 -15.30 11.28
C GLY A 100 -3.73 -14.58 10.11
N THR A 101 -4.35 -14.70 8.94
CA THR A 101 -3.92 -14.02 7.73
C THR A 101 -5.05 -13.24 7.09
N ILE A 102 -4.68 -12.25 6.29
CA ILE A 102 -5.57 -11.59 5.34
C ILE A 102 -4.85 -11.41 4.00
N THR A 103 -5.61 -11.45 2.92
CA THR A 103 -5.08 -11.38 1.56
C THR A 103 -5.59 -10.14 0.85
N TYR A 104 -4.69 -9.48 0.14
CA TYR A 104 -4.94 -8.36 -0.76
C TYR A 104 -4.40 -8.66 -2.14
N LYS A 105 -4.95 -7.99 -3.16
CA LYS A 105 -4.44 -8.05 -4.54
C LYS A 105 -3.91 -6.68 -4.92
N LEU A 106 -2.66 -6.61 -5.36
CA LEU A 106 -2.20 -5.51 -6.18
C LEU A 106 -2.63 -5.77 -7.61
N ILE A 107 -3.32 -4.81 -8.20
CA ILE A 107 -3.75 -4.87 -9.59
C ILE A 107 -3.41 -3.54 -10.28
N LYS A 108 -3.33 -3.56 -11.61
CA LYS A 108 -3.22 -2.32 -12.38
C LYS A 108 -4.52 -1.53 -12.24
N LYS A 109 -4.40 -0.21 -12.07
CA LYS A 109 -5.51 0.72 -12.14
C LYS A 109 -6.15 0.60 -13.52
N ASP A 110 -7.45 0.32 -13.55
CA ASP A 110 -8.20 0.46 -14.77
C ASP A 110 -8.29 1.96 -15.10
N ASN A 111 -7.75 2.38 -16.24
CA ASN A 111 -7.85 3.76 -16.77
C ASN A 111 -9.28 4.12 -17.21
N LYS A 112 -10.31 3.68 -16.47
CA LYS A 112 -11.66 4.22 -16.62
C LYS A 112 -11.69 5.55 -15.90
N LYS A 113 -11.52 6.63 -16.69
CA LYS A 113 -11.83 8.04 -16.35
C LYS A 113 -12.85 8.13 -15.21
N SER A 114 -12.37 8.33 -13.99
CA SER A 114 -13.18 8.83 -12.90
C SER A 114 -13.53 10.28 -13.27
N LYS A 115 -14.77 10.49 -13.73
CA LYS A 115 -15.38 11.82 -13.74
C LYS A 115 -15.38 12.29 -12.28
N ALA A 116 -14.39 13.09 -11.92
CA ALA A 116 -14.43 13.89 -10.72
C ALA A 116 -15.60 14.86 -10.88
N SER A 117 -16.70 14.61 -10.19
CA SER A 117 -17.70 15.60 -9.88
C SER A 117 -17.08 16.59 -8.90
N VAL A 118 -16.43 17.63 -9.43
CA VAL A 118 -16.11 18.82 -8.67
C VAL A 118 -17.42 19.58 -8.51
N ALA A 119 -18.08 19.39 -7.37
CA ALA A 119 -19.08 20.35 -6.91
C ALA A 119 -18.31 21.56 -6.35
N VAL A 120 -18.08 22.57 -7.19
CA VAL A 120 -17.75 23.91 -6.71
C VAL A 120 -19.05 24.52 -6.22
N SER A 121 -19.24 24.56 -4.91
CA SER A 121 -20.22 25.45 -4.27
C SER A 121 -19.72 26.88 -4.39
N ASN A 122 -20.31 27.67 -5.28
CA ASN A 122 -20.19 29.12 -5.24
C ASN A 122 -21.17 29.64 -4.18
N GLU A 123 -20.63 30.07 -3.04
CA GLU A 123 -21.24 31.15 -2.26
C GLU A 123 -21.05 32.44 -3.07
N GLU A 124 -22.14 33.04 -3.54
CA GLU A 124 -22.16 34.47 -3.85
C GLU A 124 -23.29 35.11 -3.03
N ASP A 125 -22.85 35.88 -2.04
CA ASP A 125 -23.53 36.99 -1.40
C ASP A 125 -24.37 37.81 -2.38
N LYS A 126 -25.63 38.07 -2.01
CA LYS A 126 -26.28 39.35 -2.35
C LYS A 126 -27.12 39.86 -1.18
N LEU A 127 -26.66 41.01 -0.70
CA LEU A 127 -27.37 42.09 0.00
C LEU A 127 -28.85 42.24 -0.39
#